data_AF-A0A519MX45-F1
#
_entry.id   AF-A0A519MX45-F1
#
_cell.length_a   1.000
_cell.length_b   1.000
_cell.length_c   1.000
_cell.angle_alpha   90.00
_cell.angle_beta   90.00
_cell.angle_gamma   90.00
#
_symmetry.space_group_name_H-M   'P 1'
#
loop_
_entity.id
_entity.type
_entity.pdbx_description
1 polymer ?
#
loop_
_entity_poly.entity_id
_entity_poly.type
_entity_poly.pdbx_seq_one_letter_code
_entity_poly.pdbx_strand_id
1 'polypeptide(L)' 'MIGREFTSDNFRKFVAKGKLPDAVAKTWSDIWQTDKELNRKYICDYEVYGDTTQNGEDSEVEIFIAVK' A
#
# COMPACT_ATOMS: atom_id res chain seq x y z
N MET A 1 16.37 -17.53 -13.68
CA MET A 1 15.37 -16.57 -13.18
C MET A 1 14.38 -17.35 -12.34
N ILE A 2 14.12 -16.94 -11.10
CA ILE A 2 13.07 -17.53 -10.26
C ILE A 2 11.95 -16.49 -10.18
N GLY A 3 10.79 -16.82 -10.74
CA GLY A 3 9.57 -16.04 -10.56
C GLY A 3 8.88 -16.44 -9.26
N ARG A 4 8.23 -15.47 -8.60
CA ARG A 4 7.36 -15.72 -7.46
C ARG A 4 5.93 -15.44 -7.91
N GLU A 5 5.07 -16.44 -7.81
CA GLU A 5 3.64 -16.28 -8.04
C GLU A 5 2.99 -15.86 -6.70
N PHE A 6 2.13 -14.85 -6.77
CA PHE A 6 1.34 -14.42 -5.63
C PHE A 6 -0.09 -14.89 -5.86
N THR A 7 -0.65 -15.62 -4.91
CA THR A 7 -2.06 -16.02 -4.96
C THR A 7 -2.92 -14.77 -4.82
N SER A 8 -3.93 -14.62 -5.69
CA SER A 8 -4.95 -13.58 -5.56
C SER A 8 -5.74 -13.83 -4.28
N ASP A 9 -5.54 -12.96 -3.31
CA ASP A 9 -6.20 -12.98 -2.02
C ASP A 9 -6.99 -11.68 -1.82
N ASN A 10 -7.65 -11.52 -0.67
CA ASN A 10 -8.33 -10.27 -0.37
C ASN A 10 -7.27 -9.19 -0.10
N PHE A 11 -7.08 -8.28 -1.05
CA PHE A 11 -6.22 -7.12 -0.88
C PHE A 11 -7.08 -5.89 -0.65
N ARG A 12 -6.76 -5.15 0.41
CA ARG A 12 -7.32 -3.83 0.63
C ARG A 12 -6.39 -2.80 0.02
N LYS A 13 -6.93 -2.03 -0.92
CA LYS A 13 -6.21 -0.94 -1.59
C LYS A 13 -6.32 0.35 -0.78
N PHE A 14 -5.19 0.97 -0.51
CA PHE A 14 -5.06 2.30 0.06
C PHE A 14 -4.34 3.19 -0.96
N VAL A 15 -4.82 4.41 -1.14
CA VAL A 15 -4.20 5.37 -2.06
C VAL A 15 -3.61 6.48 -1.22
N ALA A 16 -2.29 6.51 -1.10
CA ALA A 16 -1.56 7.59 -0.48
C ALA A 16 -1.40 8.71 -1.51
N LYS A 17 -2.10 9.83 -1.30
CA LYS A 17 -1.96 11.03 -2.14
C LYS A 17 -1.27 12.13 -1.34
N GLY A 18 -0.24 12.74 -1.93
CA GLY A 18 0.46 13.87 -1.34
C GLY A 18 1.97 13.81 -1.56
N LYS A 19 2.67 14.75 -0.93
CA LYS A 19 4.13 14.86 -1.03
C LYS A 19 4.84 13.61 -0.51
N LEU A 20 5.60 12.96 -1.39
CA LEU A 20 6.46 11.83 -1.01
C LEU A 20 7.74 12.30 -0.32
N PRO A 21 8.28 11.54 0.66
CA PRO A 21 7.77 10.25 1.17
C PRO A 21 6.72 10.38 2.30
N ASP A 22 6.37 11.60 2.71
CA ASP A 22 5.55 11.87 3.90
C ASP A 22 4.13 11.29 3.78
N ALA A 23 3.52 11.40 2.60
CA ALA A 23 2.19 10.85 2.33
C ALA A 23 2.11 9.33 2.57
N VAL A 24 3.13 8.58 2.14
CA VAL A 24 3.20 7.12 2.34
C VAL A 24 3.36 6.79 3.81
N ALA A 25 4.26 7.48 4.52
CA ALA A 25 4.45 7.28 5.95
C ALA A 25 3.17 7.55 6.77
N LYS A 26 2.41 8.59 6.38
CA LYS A 26 1.11 8.90 6.98
C LYS A 26 0.09 7.80 6.71
N THR A 27 -0.05 7.36 5.46
CA THR A 27 -0.99 6.29 5.11
C THR A 27 -0.66 4.99 5.83
N TRP A 28 0.62 4.62 5.94
CA TRP A 28 1.04 3.49 6.78
C TRP A 28 0.67 3.67 8.24
N SER A 29 0.86 4.86 8.81
CA SER A 29 0.48 5.11 10.20
C SER A 29 -1.02 4.90 10.42
N ASP A 30 -1.87 5.40 9.50
CA ASP A 30 -3.33 5.16 9.49
C ASP A 30 -3.67 3.66 9.37
N ILE A 31 -3.00 2.95 8.47
CA ILE A 31 -3.14 1.49 8.30
C ILE A 31 -2.80 0.77 9.61
N TRP A 32 -1.68 1.11 10.24
CA TRP A 32 -1.25 0.50 11.50
C TRP A 32 -2.20 0.83 12.65
N GLN A 33 -2.82 2.01 12.65
CA GLN A 33 -3.88 2.35 13.60
C GLN A 33 -5.16 1.52 13.38
N THR A 34 -5.46 1.21 12.12
CA THR A 34 -6.63 0.39 11.72
C THR A 34 -6.33 -1.11 11.62
N ASP A 35 -5.13 -1.55 12.04
CA ASP A 35 -4.66 -2.95 11.99
C ASP A 35 -5.63 -3.92 12.69
N LYS A 36 -6.18 -3.49 13.83
CA LYS A 36 -7.20 -4.26 14.58
C LYS A 36 -8.46 -4.55 13.78
N GLU A 37 -8.82 -3.68 12.83
CA GLU A 37 -10.02 -3.83 12.00
C GLU A 37 -9.70 -4.50 10.65
N LEU A 38 -8.48 -4.31 10.15
CA LEU A 38 -8.04 -4.85 8.85
C LEU A 38 -7.95 -6.38 8.83
N ASN A 39 -7.85 -7.07 9.97
CA ASN A 39 -7.62 -8.51 10.03
C ASN A 39 -6.53 -8.95 9.05
N ARG A 40 -5.33 -8.36 9.15
CA ARG A 40 -4.26 -8.61 8.18
C ARG A 40 -3.93 -10.09 8.09
N LYS A 41 -3.78 -10.56 6.85
CA LYS A 41 -3.41 -11.95 6.55
C LYS A 41 -1.89 -12.16 6.58
N TYR A 42 -1.12 -11.06 6.57
CA TYR A 42 0.35 -11.02 6.59
C TYR A 42 1.02 -11.94 5.54
N ILE A 43 0.38 -12.10 4.37
CA ILE A 43 0.94 -12.88 3.26
C ILE A 43 1.87 -12.04 2.38
N CYS A 44 1.40 -10.87 1.95
CA CYS A 44 2.13 -9.96 1.10
C CYS A 44 1.51 -8.57 1.20
N ASP A 45 2.36 -7.57 1.39
CA ASP A 45 2.01 -6.17 1.24
C ASP A 45 2.91 -5.62 0.13
N TYR A 46 2.35 -4.85 -0.80
CA TYR A 46 3.13 -4.25 -1.87
C TYR A 46 2.64 -2.84 -2.20
N GLU A 47 3.57 -2.03 -2.66
CA GLU A 47 3.34 -0.64 -3.01
C GLU A 47 3.62 -0.47 -4.49
N VAL A 48 2.68 0.13 -5.20
CA VAL A 48 2.81 0.40 -6.63
C VAL A 48 3.17 1.86 -6.78
N TYR A 49 4.43 2.09 -7.16
CA TYR A 49 4.96 3.39 -7.53
C TYR A 49 4.88 3.56 -9.04
N GLY A 50 3.79 4.15 -9.53
CA GLY A 50 3.60 4.46 -10.95
C GLY A 50 4.18 5.84 -11.32
N ASP A 51 3.95 6.27 -12.57
CA ASP A 51 4.30 7.61 -13.08
C ASP A 51 3.74 8.74 -12.22
N THR A 52 2.58 8.52 -11.59
CA THR A 52 1.93 9.49 -10.68
C THR A 52 2.75 9.79 -9.43
N THR A 53 3.80 9.02 -9.12
CA THR A 53 4.66 9.29 -7.96
C THR A 53 5.62 10.45 -8.14
N GLN A 54 5.84 10.92 -9.38
CA GLN A 54 6.74 12.04 -9.68
C GLN A 54 6.03 13.40 -9.79
N ASN A 55 4.73 13.49 -9.48
CA ASN A 55 3.95 14.73 -9.57
C ASN A 55 4.16 15.72 -8.40
N GLY A 56 5.08 15.42 -7.47
CA GLY A 56 5.42 16.31 -6.37
C GLY A 56 4.35 16.32 -5.28
N GLU A 57 3.46 17.33 -5.29
CA GLU A 57 2.38 17.46 -4.29
C GLU A 57 1.16 16.59 -4.62
N ASP A 58 0.92 16.31 -5.91
CA ASP A 58 -0.11 15.40 -6.39
C ASP A 58 0.42 13.97 -6.57
N SER A 59 1.47 13.60 -5.85
CA SER A 59 2.04 12.27 -5.96
C SER A 59 1.07 11.21 -5.39
N GLU A 60 0.82 10.15 -6.14
CA GLU A 60 -0.08 9.06 -5.73
C GLU A 60 0.66 7.72 -5.70
N VAL A 61 0.60 7.04 -4.56
CA VAL A 61 1.12 5.67 -4.35
C VAL A 61 -0.02 4.77 -3.93
N GLU A 62 -0.17 3.64 -4.60
CA GLU A 62 -1.16 2.63 -4.25
C GLU A 62 -0.50 1.57 -3.35
N ILE A 63 -1.03 1.41 -2.15
CA ILE A 63 -0.57 0.46 -1.15
C ILE A 63 -1.61 -0.66 -1.07
N PHE A 64 -1.18 -1.89 -1.30
CA PHE A 64 -2.03 -3.07 -1.24
C PHE A 64 -1.62 -3.91 -0.04
N ILE A 65 -2.58 -4.15 0.84
CA ILE A 65 -2.38 -4.92 2.07
C ILE A 65 -3.26 -6.13 2.04
N ALA A 66 -2.66 -7.30 2.27
CA ALA A 66 -3.40 -8.53 2.37
C ALA A 66 -4.20 -8.59 3.67
N VAL A 67 -5.51 -8.72 3.53
CA VAL A 67 -6.48 -8.87 4.60
C VAL A 67 -7.14 -10.23 4.51
N LYS A 68 -7.71 -10.69 5.63
CA LYS A 68 -8.28 -12.04 5.76
C LYS A 68 -9.73 -12.11 5.30
#